data_AF-A0A246FYA0-F1
#
_entry.id   AF-A0A246FYA0-F1
#
_cell.length_a   1.000
_cell.length_b   1.000
_cell.length_c   1.000
_cell.angle_alpha   90.00
_cell.angle_beta   90.00
_cell.angle_gamma   90.00
#
_symmetry.space_group_name_H-M   'P 1'
#
loop_
_entity.id
_entity.type
_entity.pdbx_description
1 polymer ?
#
loop_
_entity_poly.entity_id
_entity_poly.type
_entity_poly.pdbx_seq_one_letter_code
_entity_poly.pdbx_strand_id
1 'polypeptide(L)'
;MPDHAPTLSAYLHTVDLCVLFYCRASGDLKILLNQREAEPFAGHWALPGVVVNGGVQDLSLQDAVERLRASDKVGLPLAWSEQVGTVGDAFRDPRCWSSSTYYLAIVAEEVTLAGHQQWFSLDAVAGGGVKLPFDHNAIVAAVQERLFSKSLYSSLPLMFLGNEFSAPEATTIFSLVLARPVLKTSIRQRLLKLTEAGFLRETGRKKNGDGGRPQATVESLRPGDLYFFDRSFSE
;
A
#
# COMPACT_ATOMS: atom_id res chain seq x y z
N MET A 1 -34.08 41.07 1.25
CA MET A 1 -33.27 40.22 2.14
C MET A 1 -31.85 40.33 1.64
N PRO A 2 -30.87 40.82 2.42
CA PRO A 2 -29.49 40.80 1.95
C PRO A 2 -29.06 39.34 1.86
N ASP A 3 -28.58 38.98 0.67
CA ASP A 3 -28.07 37.66 0.33
C ASP A 3 -26.71 37.49 1.04
N HIS A 4 -26.74 37.12 2.32
CA HIS A 4 -25.52 36.75 3.04
C HIS A 4 -25.20 35.29 2.71
N ALA A 5 -24.45 35.12 1.62
CA ALA A 5 -23.75 33.87 1.37
C ALA A 5 -22.99 33.49 2.66
N PRO A 6 -23.19 32.26 3.20
CA PRO A 6 -22.57 31.87 4.45
C PRO A 6 -21.04 31.91 4.31
N THR A 7 -20.37 32.55 5.28
CA THR A 7 -18.90 32.52 5.37
C THR A 7 -18.46 31.08 5.68
N LEU A 8 -17.78 30.45 4.73
CA LEU A 8 -17.24 29.10 4.93
C LEU A 8 -16.06 29.13 5.90
N SER A 9 -16.03 28.18 6.83
CA SER A 9 -14.85 27.95 7.67
C SER A 9 -13.69 27.41 6.83
N ALA A 10 -12.46 27.68 7.26
CA ALA A 10 -11.28 27.05 6.66
C ALA A 10 -11.40 25.52 6.67
N TYR A 11 -11.05 24.89 5.55
CA TYR A 11 -11.13 23.45 5.32
C TYR A 11 -9.91 22.96 4.55
N LEU A 12 -9.36 21.82 4.95
CA LEU A 12 -8.30 21.13 4.21
C LEU A 12 -8.76 19.72 3.82
N HIS A 13 -8.62 19.40 2.54
CA HIS A 13 -8.70 18.02 2.06
C HIS A 13 -7.32 17.55 1.61
N THR A 14 -6.88 16.39 2.11
CA THR A 14 -5.61 15.79 1.73
C THR A 14 -5.80 14.42 1.08
N VAL A 15 -4.80 14.02 0.31
CA VAL A 15 -4.62 12.64 -0.15
C VAL A 15 -3.33 12.12 0.45
N ASP A 16 -3.40 10.95 1.09
CA ASP A 16 -2.26 10.27 1.71
C ASP A 16 -2.08 8.86 1.11
N LEU A 17 -0.85 8.48 0.80
CA LEU A 17 -0.50 7.15 0.25
C LEU A 17 0.25 6.32 1.28
N CYS A 18 -0.31 5.19 1.68
CA CYS A 18 0.41 4.14 2.40
C CYS A 18 1.10 3.23 1.39
N VAL A 19 2.33 3.59 1.01
CA VAL A 19 3.15 2.80 0.08
C VAL A 19 3.85 1.69 0.84
N LEU A 20 3.54 0.45 0.50
CA LEU A 20 4.05 -0.75 1.14
C LEU A 20 5.07 -1.48 0.26
N PHE A 21 6.02 -2.15 0.91
CA PHE A 21 7.06 -2.95 0.25
C PHE A 21 7.33 -4.21 1.07
N TYR A 22 7.66 -5.33 0.41
CA TYR A 22 8.11 -6.54 1.10
C TYR A 22 9.63 -6.62 1.09
N CYS A 23 10.25 -6.41 2.25
CA CYS A 23 11.70 -6.50 2.39
C CYS A 23 12.11 -7.95 2.58
N ARG A 24 12.63 -8.59 1.51
CA ARG A 24 13.08 -9.99 1.53
C ARG A 24 14.22 -10.23 2.52
N ALA A 25 15.11 -9.25 2.69
CA ALA A 25 16.26 -9.36 3.59
C ALA A 25 15.86 -9.46 5.07
N SER A 26 14.87 -8.68 5.51
CA SER A 26 14.36 -8.72 6.89
C SER A 26 13.12 -9.59 7.07
N GLY A 27 12.49 -10.03 5.98
CA GLY A 27 11.34 -10.93 6.02
C GLY A 27 10.02 -10.29 6.45
N ASP A 28 9.89 -8.95 6.39
CA ASP A 28 8.74 -8.21 6.88
C ASP A 28 8.21 -7.16 5.87
N LEU A 29 6.99 -6.69 6.10
CA LEU A 29 6.39 -5.61 5.33
C LEU A 29 6.88 -4.26 5.88
N LYS A 30 7.24 -3.38 4.95
CA LYS A 30 7.66 -2.01 5.21
C LYS A 30 6.64 -1.01 4.68
N ILE A 31 6.65 0.19 5.25
CA ILE A 31 5.89 1.36 4.79
C ILE A 31 6.83 2.54 4.55
N LEU A 32 6.59 3.28 3.45
CA LEU A 32 7.33 4.49 3.12
C LEU A 32 6.85 5.65 3.99
N LEU A 33 7.78 6.32 4.67
CA LEU A 33 7.53 7.58 5.35
C LEU A 33 8.50 8.65 4.84
N ASN A 34 8.05 9.90 4.90
CA ASN A 34 8.83 11.07 4.52
C ASN A 34 9.03 11.98 5.72
N GLN A 35 10.20 12.60 5.80
CA GLN A 35 10.44 13.65 6.78
C GLN A 35 9.72 14.94 6.35
N ARG A 36 8.89 15.50 7.24
CA ARG A 36 8.15 16.75 6.96
C ARG A 36 9.07 17.96 7.04
N GLU A 37 8.98 18.84 6.05
CA GLU A 37 9.73 20.10 6.06
C GLU A 37 8.95 21.25 6.71
N ALA A 38 7.61 21.20 6.66
CA ALA A 38 6.75 22.31 7.05
C ALA A 38 5.96 22.03 8.33
N GLU A 39 5.67 23.09 9.08
CA GLU A 39 4.75 23.06 10.22
C GLU A 39 3.30 22.80 9.79
N PRO A 40 2.47 22.17 10.64
CA PRO A 40 2.83 21.61 11.94
C PRO A 40 3.68 20.34 11.82
N PHE A 41 4.42 20.01 12.87
CA PHE A 41 5.24 18.79 12.98
C PHE A 41 6.41 18.74 11.99
N ALA A 42 7.09 19.86 11.77
CA ALA A 42 8.32 19.85 10.98
C ALA A 42 9.35 18.87 11.61
N GLY A 43 10.17 18.25 10.76
CA GLY A 43 11.19 17.26 11.14
C GLY A 43 10.64 15.87 11.50
N HIS A 44 9.33 15.68 11.65
CA HIS A 44 8.72 14.39 11.97
C HIS A 44 8.52 13.53 10.71
N TRP A 45 8.56 12.20 10.89
CA TRP A 45 8.20 11.24 9.85
C TRP A 45 6.69 11.17 9.67
N ALA A 46 6.21 11.18 8.43
CA ALA A 46 4.79 11.15 8.11
C ALA A 46 4.52 10.37 6.81
N LEU A 47 3.26 10.02 6.56
CA LEU A 47 2.85 9.49 5.27
C LEU A 47 3.13 10.50 4.15
N PRO A 48 3.51 10.03 2.95
CA PRO A 48 3.54 10.90 1.79
C PRO A 48 2.12 11.35 1.47
N GLY A 49 1.93 12.67 1.50
CA GLY A 49 0.61 13.28 1.28
C GLY A 49 0.68 14.66 0.63
N VAL A 50 -0.43 15.05 0.02
CA VAL A 50 -0.65 16.36 -0.60
C VAL A 50 -1.99 16.95 -0.19
N VAL A 51 -2.06 18.28 -0.18
CA VAL A 51 -3.35 19.00 -0.11
C VAL A 51 -3.95 19.01 -1.51
N VAL A 52 -5.24 18.70 -1.60
CA VAL A 52 -6.03 18.80 -2.84
C VAL A 52 -6.31 20.27 -3.11
N ASN A 53 -6.14 20.72 -4.36
CA ASN A 53 -6.26 22.13 -4.75
C ASN A 53 -5.36 23.06 -3.92
N GLY A 54 -4.16 22.59 -3.55
CA GLY A 54 -3.15 23.38 -2.85
C GLY A 54 -2.42 24.33 -3.81
N GLY A 55 -1.12 24.07 -4.05
CA GLY A 55 -0.31 24.86 -5.00
C GLY A 55 -0.55 24.53 -6.47
N VAL A 56 -1.34 23.48 -6.75
CA VAL A 56 -1.71 23.02 -8.09
C VAL A 56 -3.21 22.72 -8.07
N GLN A 57 -3.92 23.12 -9.13
CA GLN A 57 -5.34 22.80 -9.29
C GLN A 57 -5.51 21.32 -9.67
N ASP A 58 -6.35 20.61 -8.91
CA ASP A 58 -6.77 19.24 -9.18
C ASP A 58 -8.24 19.27 -9.62
N LEU A 59 -8.57 18.73 -10.80
CA LEU A 59 -9.95 18.65 -11.29
C LEU A 59 -10.72 17.50 -10.62
N SER A 60 -10.00 16.50 -10.11
CA SER A 60 -10.54 15.35 -9.41
C SER A 60 -9.62 14.89 -8.27
N LEU A 61 -10.13 14.02 -7.39
CA LEU A 61 -9.28 13.33 -6.40
C LEU A 61 -8.22 12.46 -7.07
N GLN A 62 -8.55 11.87 -8.22
CA GLN A 62 -7.60 11.06 -8.99
C GLN A 62 -6.41 11.91 -9.44
N ASP A 63 -6.63 13.18 -9.83
CA ASP A 63 -5.55 14.07 -10.23
C ASP A 63 -4.58 14.32 -9.07
N ALA A 64 -5.10 14.52 -7.85
CA ALA A 64 -4.29 14.69 -6.66
C ALA A 64 -3.50 13.42 -6.31
N VAL A 65 -4.09 12.23 -6.50
CA VAL A 65 -3.42 10.93 -6.32
C VAL A 65 -2.29 10.77 -7.33
N GLU A 66 -2.53 11.02 -8.62
CA GLU A 66 -1.51 10.89 -9.67
C GLU A 66 -0.40 11.90 -9.48
N ARG A 67 -0.73 13.13 -9.07
CA ARG A 67 0.24 14.16 -8.71
C ARG A 67 1.11 13.74 -7.54
N LEU A 68 0.52 13.18 -6.48
CA LEU A 68 1.28 12.64 -5.35
C LEU A 68 2.16 11.47 -5.77
N ARG A 69 1.62 10.52 -6.55
CA ARG A 69 2.35 9.36 -7.07
C ARG A 69 3.58 9.78 -7.89
N ALA A 70 3.45 10.78 -8.74
CA ALA A 70 4.52 11.29 -9.59
C ALA A 70 5.50 12.24 -8.88
N SER A 71 5.16 12.72 -7.67
CA SER A 71 6.00 13.65 -6.92
C SER A 71 7.22 12.98 -6.27
N ASP A 72 8.19 13.80 -5.86
CA ASP A 72 9.35 13.41 -5.04
C ASP A 72 8.99 12.84 -3.66
N LYS A 73 7.72 12.93 -3.25
CA LYS A 73 7.23 12.28 -2.03
C LYS A 73 7.01 10.80 -2.21
N VAL A 74 6.66 10.35 -3.43
CA VAL A 74 6.53 8.93 -3.78
C VAL A 74 7.54 8.63 -4.88
N GLY A 75 7.23 8.91 -6.14
CA GLY A 75 8.19 8.77 -7.24
C GLY A 75 8.64 7.33 -7.48
N LEU A 76 7.85 6.35 -7.01
CA LEU A 76 8.16 4.92 -7.08
C LEU A 76 7.25 4.19 -8.08
N PRO A 77 7.73 3.12 -8.75
CA PRO A 77 6.92 2.29 -9.61
C PRO A 77 5.93 1.45 -8.79
N LEU A 78 4.69 1.92 -8.68
CA LEU A 78 3.63 1.19 -7.98
C LEU A 78 3.13 0.02 -8.82
N ALA A 79 3.14 -1.18 -8.24
CA ALA A 79 2.55 -2.39 -8.81
C ALA A 79 1.02 -2.45 -8.60
N TRP A 80 0.53 -1.79 -7.56
CA TRP A 80 -0.89 -1.69 -7.23
C TRP A 80 -1.16 -0.42 -6.43
N SER A 81 -2.36 0.17 -6.61
CA SER A 81 -2.87 1.23 -5.74
C SER A 81 -4.39 1.22 -5.69
N GLU A 82 -4.98 1.41 -4.52
CA GLU A 82 -6.44 1.54 -4.37
C GLU A 82 -6.83 2.46 -3.21
N GLN A 83 -7.98 3.11 -3.33
CA GLN A 83 -8.55 3.90 -2.24
C GLN A 83 -9.03 2.97 -1.12
N VAL A 84 -8.72 3.30 0.13
CA VAL A 84 -9.15 2.52 1.29
C VAL A 84 -10.31 3.18 2.02
N GLY A 85 -10.21 4.48 2.26
CA GLY A 85 -11.21 5.20 3.03
C GLY A 85 -10.99 6.71 3.05
N THR A 86 -11.83 7.39 3.83
CA THR A 86 -11.69 8.81 4.12
C THR A 86 -11.98 9.03 5.59
N VAL A 87 -11.14 9.81 6.24
CA VAL A 87 -11.34 10.29 7.61
C VAL A 87 -11.55 11.79 7.57
N GLY A 88 -12.37 12.34 8.46
CA GLY A 88 -12.57 13.79 8.53
C GLY A 88 -13.21 14.24 9.83
N ASP A 89 -12.56 15.18 10.49
CA ASP A 89 -13.02 15.79 11.73
C ASP A 89 -12.26 17.11 12.03
N ALA A 90 -12.64 17.76 13.14
CA ALA A 90 -12.10 19.03 13.59
C ALA A 90 -10.77 18.93 14.36
N PHE A 91 -10.32 17.72 14.68
CA PHE A 91 -9.26 17.47 15.67
C PHE A 91 -8.02 16.84 15.05
N ARG A 92 -8.15 16.16 13.91
CA ARG A 92 -7.07 15.45 13.24
C ARG A 92 -5.96 16.38 12.75
N ASP A 93 -6.30 17.62 12.37
CA ASP A 93 -5.35 18.64 11.97
C ASP A 93 -5.54 19.88 12.86
N PRO A 94 -4.51 20.35 13.57
CA PRO A 94 -4.63 21.47 14.50
C PRO A 94 -4.96 22.81 13.82
N ARG A 95 -4.88 22.89 12.49
CA ARG A 95 -5.09 24.14 11.75
C ARG A 95 -6.55 24.45 11.49
N CYS A 96 -7.36 23.44 11.18
CA CYS A 96 -8.77 23.61 10.80
C CYS A 96 -9.48 22.25 10.69
N TRP A 97 -10.80 22.29 10.44
CA TRP A 97 -11.53 21.09 10.03
C TRP A 97 -10.86 20.51 8.79
N SER A 98 -10.56 19.22 8.82
CA SER A 98 -9.88 18.60 7.69
C SER A 98 -10.36 17.19 7.46
N SER A 99 -10.08 16.71 6.27
CA SER A 99 -10.30 15.32 5.90
C SER A 99 -9.16 14.82 5.03
N SER A 100 -8.90 13.52 5.10
CA SER A 100 -7.92 12.84 4.25
C SER A 100 -8.58 11.64 3.59
N THR A 101 -8.47 11.54 2.27
CA THR A 101 -8.72 10.29 1.55
C THR A 101 -7.40 9.55 1.40
N TYR A 102 -7.34 8.32 1.91
CA TYR A 102 -6.10 7.57 1.99
C TYR A 102 -6.15 6.28 1.17
N TYR A 103 -4.98 5.91 0.67
CA TYR A 103 -4.79 4.86 -0.33
C TYR A 103 -3.78 3.83 0.14
N LEU A 104 -4.03 2.57 -0.24
CA LEU A 104 -3.04 1.50 -0.19
C LEU A 104 -2.26 1.52 -1.51
N ALA A 105 -0.94 1.47 -1.45
CA ALA A 105 -0.10 1.26 -2.62
C ALA A 105 0.96 0.19 -2.35
N ILE A 106 1.38 -0.53 -3.38
CA ILE A 106 2.39 -1.60 -3.28
C ILE A 106 3.49 -1.35 -4.30
N VAL A 107 4.74 -1.44 -3.85
CA VAL A 107 5.92 -1.52 -4.71
C VAL A 107 6.46 -2.95 -4.63
N ALA A 108 6.71 -3.55 -5.79
CA ALA A 108 7.16 -4.93 -5.90
C ALA A 108 8.68 -5.10 -5.72
N GLU A 109 9.43 -4.09 -6.17
CA GLU A 109 10.88 -4.13 -6.26
C GLU A 109 11.52 -3.24 -5.21
N GLU A 110 12.73 -3.59 -4.80
CA GLU A 110 13.52 -2.71 -3.95
C GLU A 110 13.98 -1.51 -4.77
N VAL A 111 13.84 -0.32 -4.20
CA VAL A 111 14.10 0.95 -4.89
C VAL A 111 15.02 1.81 -4.04
N THR A 112 15.85 2.62 -4.71
CA THR A 112 16.64 3.64 -4.04
C THR A 112 15.73 4.78 -3.60
N LEU A 113 15.72 5.06 -2.30
CA LEU A 113 14.96 6.16 -1.72
C LEU A 113 15.73 7.48 -1.78
N ALA A 114 15.00 8.59 -1.84
CA ALA A 114 15.56 9.92 -1.64
C ALA A 114 15.97 10.14 -0.17
N GLY A 115 16.81 11.15 0.09
CA GLY A 115 17.35 11.39 1.44
C GLY A 115 16.30 11.71 2.52
N HIS A 116 15.13 12.22 2.14
CA HIS A 116 14.00 12.51 3.02
C HIS A 116 13.00 11.37 3.16
N GLN A 117 13.28 10.21 2.56
CA GLN A 117 12.41 9.03 2.54
C GLN A 117 13.06 7.86 3.29
N GLN A 118 12.26 7.08 4.00
CA GLN A 118 12.75 5.86 4.65
C GLN A 118 11.66 4.80 4.78
N TRP A 119 12.08 3.53 4.66
CA TRP A 119 11.25 2.36 4.95
C TRP A 119 11.20 2.09 6.45
N PHE A 120 9.98 2.01 7.01
CA PHE A 120 9.74 1.61 8.40
C PHE A 120 8.98 0.29 8.46
N SER A 121 9.11 -0.47 9.54
CA SER A 121 8.28 -1.67 9.75
C SER A 121 6.80 -1.29 9.78
N LEU A 122 5.98 -1.95 8.95
CA LEU A 122 4.54 -1.70 8.89
C LEU A 122 3.89 -1.96 10.26
N ASP A 123 4.22 -3.09 10.90
CA ASP A 123 3.65 -3.46 12.20
C ASP A 123 4.02 -2.46 13.30
N ALA A 124 5.27 -1.98 13.31
CA ALA A 124 5.71 -0.99 14.29
C ALA A 124 4.96 0.34 14.13
N VAL A 125 4.67 0.75 12.90
CA VAL A 125 3.90 1.99 12.63
C VAL A 125 2.41 1.78 12.92
N ALA A 126 1.80 0.70 12.44
CA ALA A 126 0.39 0.39 12.67
C ALA A 126 0.07 0.20 14.16
N GLY A 127 0.95 -0.48 14.91
CA GLY A 127 0.86 -0.65 16.36
C GLY A 127 1.23 0.60 17.17
N GLY A 128 1.64 1.69 16.51
CA GLY A 128 1.97 2.95 17.17
C GLY A 128 3.28 2.94 17.96
N GLY A 129 4.18 1.99 17.70
CA GLY A 129 5.56 1.97 18.20
C GLY A 129 6.43 3.07 17.57
N VAL A 130 6.10 3.49 16.34
CA VAL A 130 6.59 4.73 15.72
C VAL A 130 5.44 5.74 15.69
N LYS A 131 5.57 6.86 16.41
CA LYS A 131 4.52 7.89 16.45
C LYS A 131 4.62 8.80 15.23
N LEU A 132 3.51 8.90 14.50
CA LEU A 132 3.38 9.77 13.34
C LEU A 132 2.53 11.00 13.69
N PRO A 133 2.74 12.13 13.01
CA PRO A 133 1.88 13.31 13.10
C PRO A 133 0.41 13.02 12.76
N PHE A 134 -0.46 13.92 13.24
CA PHE A 134 -1.91 13.87 12.99
C PHE A 134 -2.51 12.54 13.44
N ASP A 135 -3.34 11.92 12.60
CA ASP A 135 -3.98 10.62 12.77
C ASP A 135 -3.33 9.53 11.88
N HIS A 136 -2.11 9.76 11.38
CA HIS A 136 -1.49 8.88 10.38
C HIS A 136 -1.31 7.43 10.86
N ASN A 137 -1.04 7.19 12.14
CA ASN A 137 -0.99 5.81 12.66
C ASN A 137 -2.32 5.07 12.48
N ALA A 138 -3.46 5.75 12.68
CA ALA A 138 -4.78 5.16 12.48
C ALA A 138 -5.07 4.87 11.00
N ILE A 139 -4.64 5.77 10.10
CA ILE A 139 -4.68 5.54 8.65
C ILE A 139 -3.89 4.29 8.28
N VAL A 140 -2.66 4.15 8.78
CA VAL A 140 -1.81 2.98 8.50
C VAL A 140 -2.45 1.68 9.01
N ALA A 141 -3.01 1.69 10.22
CA ALA A 141 -3.71 0.53 10.78
C ALA A 141 -4.92 0.13 9.90
N ALA A 142 -5.72 1.09 9.44
CA ALA A 142 -6.85 0.83 8.55
C ALA A 142 -6.41 0.27 7.18
N VAL A 143 -5.28 0.76 6.64
CA VAL A 143 -4.68 0.22 5.41
C VAL A 143 -4.18 -1.21 5.61
N GLN A 144 -3.54 -1.50 6.74
CA GLN A 144 -3.10 -2.86 7.07
C GLN A 144 -4.29 -3.83 7.18
N GLU A 145 -5.37 -3.41 7.83
CA GLU A 145 -6.60 -4.20 7.92
C GLU A 145 -7.24 -4.42 6.55
N ARG A 146 -7.25 -3.41 5.68
CA ARG A 146 -7.72 -3.54 4.29
C ARG A 146 -6.88 -4.55 3.52
N LEU A 147 -5.55 -4.47 3.63
CA LEU A 147 -4.62 -5.40 2.99
C LEU A 147 -4.91 -6.83 3.46
N PHE A 148 -5.01 -7.06 4.78
CA PHE A 148 -5.35 -8.35 5.37
C PHE A 148 -6.68 -8.87 4.81
N SER A 149 -7.74 -8.08 4.93
CA SER A 149 -9.11 -8.46 4.58
C SER A 149 -9.23 -8.82 3.10
N LYS A 150 -8.65 -8.00 2.21
CA LYS A 150 -8.68 -8.23 0.77
C LYS A 150 -7.83 -9.43 0.34
N SER A 151 -6.78 -9.74 1.09
CA SER A 151 -5.91 -10.91 0.84
C SER A 151 -6.58 -12.25 1.14
N LEU A 152 -7.63 -12.26 1.98
CA LEU A 152 -8.40 -13.47 2.24
C LEU A 152 -9.03 -14.03 0.97
N TYR A 153 -9.45 -13.18 0.04
CA TYR A 153 -10.24 -13.58 -1.14
C TYR A 153 -9.68 -13.07 -2.47
N SER A 154 -8.48 -12.48 -2.51
CA SER A 154 -7.86 -12.01 -3.76
C SER A 154 -6.39 -12.39 -3.90
N SER A 155 -5.84 -12.14 -5.09
CA SER A 155 -4.42 -12.29 -5.41
C SER A 155 -3.55 -11.13 -4.94
N LEU A 156 -4.07 -10.18 -4.15
CA LEU A 156 -3.39 -8.94 -3.76
C LEU A 156 -1.97 -9.14 -3.19
N PRO A 157 -1.69 -10.13 -2.32
CA PRO A 157 -0.33 -10.36 -1.82
C PRO A 157 0.71 -10.63 -2.92
N LEU A 158 0.30 -11.12 -4.09
CA LEU A 158 1.23 -11.37 -5.18
C LEU A 158 1.81 -10.08 -5.77
N MET A 159 1.17 -8.92 -5.55
CA MET A 159 1.67 -7.62 -6.03
C MET A 159 3.02 -7.23 -5.41
N PHE A 160 3.38 -7.80 -4.26
CA PHE A 160 4.70 -7.58 -3.64
C PHE A 160 5.83 -8.38 -4.30
N LEU A 161 5.51 -9.38 -5.13
CA LEU A 161 6.50 -10.31 -5.66
C LEU A 161 7.05 -9.91 -7.04
N GLY A 162 6.41 -8.93 -7.69
CA GLY A 162 6.75 -8.50 -9.03
C GLY A 162 6.23 -9.45 -10.11
N ASN A 163 6.79 -9.32 -11.31
CA ASN A 163 6.25 -10.02 -12.47
C ASN A 163 6.59 -11.51 -12.52
N GLU A 164 7.61 -11.98 -11.79
CA GLU A 164 8.00 -13.40 -11.76
C GLU A 164 8.29 -13.88 -10.34
N PHE A 165 7.61 -14.94 -9.92
CA PHE A 165 7.75 -15.50 -8.58
C PHE A 165 7.52 -17.02 -8.55
N SER A 166 7.90 -17.63 -7.44
CA SER A 166 7.74 -19.05 -7.16
C SER A 166 6.62 -19.31 -6.15
N ALA A 167 6.11 -20.54 -6.11
CA ALA A 167 5.07 -20.93 -5.15
C ALA A 167 5.50 -20.77 -3.67
N PRO A 168 6.77 -21.02 -3.28
CA PRO A 168 7.24 -20.69 -1.93
C PRO A 168 7.19 -19.20 -1.61
N GLU A 169 7.62 -18.32 -2.53
CA GLU A 169 7.52 -16.86 -2.32
C GLU A 169 6.07 -16.41 -2.16
N ALA A 170 5.15 -16.95 -2.97
CA ALA A 170 3.71 -16.74 -2.81
C ALA A 170 3.24 -17.21 -1.42
N THR A 171 3.68 -18.37 -0.96
CA THR A 171 3.30 -18.89 0.37
C THR A 171 3.79 -17.95 1.48
N THR A 172 5.03 -17.46 1.38
CA THR A 172 5.61 -16.53 2.36
C THR A 172 4.82 -15.24 2.44
N ILE A 173 4.56 -14.57 1.30
CA ILE A 173 3.88 -13.27 1.32
C ILE A 173 2.42 -13.38 1.79
N PHE A 174 1.71 -14.45 1.39
CA PHE A 174 0.36 -14.69 1.91
C PHE A 174 0.37 -14.97 3.42
N SER A 175 1.36 -15.72 3.92
CA SER A 175 1.46 -15.99 5.35
C SER A 175 1.79 -14.74 6.16
N LEU A 176 2.66 -13.88 5.61
CA LEU A 176 3.04 -12.61 6.21
C LEU A 176 1.85 -11.66 6.29
N VAL A 177 1.14 -11.44 5.18
CA VAL A 177 -0.03 -10.55 5.12
C VAL A 177 -1.17 -11.05 5.99
N LEU A 178 -1.41 -12.37 6.04
CA LEU A 178 -2.47 -12.96 6.86
C LEU A 178 -2.05 -13.22 8.31
N ALA A 179 -0.84 -12.79 8.70
CA ALA A 179 -0.27 -12.97 10.04
C ALA A 179 -0.40 -14.41 10.58
N ARG A 180 -0.37 -15.42 9.69
CA ARG A 180 -0.46 -16.84 10.05
C ARG A 180 0.13 -17.73 8.96
N PRO A 181 0.69 -18.91 9.29
CA PRO A 181 1.15 -19.85 8.28
C PRO A 181 0.02 -20.27 7.33
N VAL A 182 0.27 -20.17 6.03
CA VAL A 182 -0.62 -20.67 4.98
C VAL A 182 -0.09 -21.99 4.42
N LEU A 183 -0.99 -22.95 4.18
CA LEU A 183 -0.62 -24.24 3.61
C LEU A 183 -0.14 -24.07 2.16
N LYS A 184 1.01 -24.69 1.85
CA LYS A 184 1.60 -24.70 0.50
C LYS A 184 0.62 -25.28 -0.55
N THR A 185 -0.21 -26.24 -0.16
CA THR A 185 -1.23 -26.85 -1.02
C THR A 185 -2.31 -25.84 -1.42
N SER A 186 -2.81 -25.04 -0.48
CA SER A 186 -3.81 -23.99 -0.75
C SER A 186 -3.27 -22.93 -1.71
N ILE A 187 -2.02 -22.52 -1.55
CA ILE A 187 -1.36 -21.56 -2.46
C ILE A 187 -1.20 -22.16 -3.85
N ARG A 188 -0.75 -23.42 -3.96
CA ARG A 188 -0.64 -24.10 -5.25
C ARG A 188 -1.99 -24.17 -5.99
N GLN A 189 -3.08 -24.49 -5.29
CA GLN A 189 -4.42 -24.50 -5.87
C GLN A 189 -4.85 -23.10 -6.35
N ARG A 190 -4.56 -22.05 -5.58
CA ARG A 190 -4.83 -20.67 -5.99
C ARG A 190 -4.02 -20.27 -7.24
N LEU A 191 -2.73 -20.61 -7.28
CA LEU A 191 -1.89 -20.33 -8.46
C LEU A 191 -2.39 -21.09 -9.69
N LEU A 192 -2.85 -22.34 -9.54
CA LEU A 192 -3.46 -23.10 -10.64
C LEU A 192 -4.72 -22.40 -11.18
N LYS A 193 -5.63 -21.93 -10.31
CA LYS A 193 -6.81 -21.16 -10.72
C LYS A 193 -6.44 -19.88 -11.49
N LEU A 194 -5.38 -19.18 -11.07
CA LEU A 194 -4.89 -18.01 -11.80
C LEU A 194 -4.34 -18.39 -13.18
N THR A 195 -3.61 -19.50 -13.30
CA THR A 195 -3.12 -20.00 -14.59
C THR A 195 -4.30 -20.38 -15.51
N GLU A 196 -5.28 -21.11 -15.01
CA GLU A 196 -6.51 -21.48 -15.74
C GLU A 196 -7.31 -20.25 -16.21
N ALA A 197 -7.34 -19.19 -15.39
CA ALA A 197 -7.96 -17.91 -15.71
C ALA A 197 -7.10 -17.00 -16.62
N GLY A 198 -5.89 -17.44 -17.00
CA GLY A 198 -4.99 -16.66 -17.86
C GLY A 198 -4.36 -15.44 -17.18
N PHE A 199 -4.21 -15.47 -15.86
CA PHE A 199 -3.46 -14.46 -15.09
C PHE A 199 -1.98 -14.81 -14.96
N LEU A 200 -1.64 -16.10 -14.98
CA LEU A 200 -0.29 -16.60 -14.81
C LEU A 200 0.12 -17.55 -15.95
N ARG A 201 1.43 -17.63 -16.19
CA ARG A 201 2.05 -18.62 -17.08
C ARG A 201 3.31 -19.20 -16.44
N GLU A 202 3.52 -20.51 -16.60
CA GLU A 202 4.80 -21.12 -16.24
C GLU A 202 5.93 -20.60 -17.13
N THR A 203 7.05 -20.21 -16.54
CA THR A 203 8.16 -19.60 -17.28
C THR A 203 9.14 -20.62 -17.87
N GLY A 204 9.10 -21.88 -17.38
CA GLY A 204 10.14 -22.88 -17.60
C GLY A 204 11.47 -22.59 -16.87
N ARG A 205 11.59 -21.42 -16.23
CA ARG A 205 12.75 -21.00 -15.43
C ARG A 205 12.65 -21.56 -14.02
N LYS A 206 13.79 -21.58 -13.33
CA LYS A 206 13.85 -21.91 -11.90
C LYS A 206 14.67 -20.87 -11.15
N LYS A 207 14.20 -20.47 -9.97
CA LYS A 207 14.95 -19.64 -9.03
C LYS A 207 15.58 -20.51 -7.95
N ASN A 208 16.81 -20.19 -7.57
CA ASN A 208 17.42 -20.76 -6.37
C ASN A 208 16.70 -20.16 -5.16
N GLY A 209 16.10 -21.01 -4.33
CA GLY A 209 15.49 -20.59 -3.07
C GLY A 209 16.29 -21.08 -1.87
N ASP A 210 15.92 -20.63 -0.68
CA ASP A 210 16.63 -20.93 0.58
C ASP A 210 16.71 -22.44 0.92
N GLY A 211 15.89 -23.28 0.27
CA GLY A 211 15.88 -24.73 0.45
C GLY A 211 16.84 -25.52 -0.46
N GLY A 212 17.78 -24.87 -1.14
CA GLY A 212 18.83 -25.49 -1.96
C GLY A 212 18.37 -26.13 -3.28
N ARG A 213 17.10 -26.50 -3.44
CA ARG A 213 16.53 -27.00 -4.70
C ARG A 213 15.93 -25.84 -5.51
N PRO A 214 16.28 -25.70 -6.81
CA PRO A 214 15.67 -24.72 -7.69
C PRO A 214 14.15 -24.90 -7.79
N GLN A 215 13.40 -23.80 -7.66
CA GLN A 215 11.93 -23.74 -7.68
C GLN A 215 11.44 -23.21 -9.01
N ALA A 216 10.46 -23.88 -9.63
CA ALA A 216 9.82 -23.38 -10.85
C ALA A 216 9.13 -22.03 -10.58
N THR A 217 9.17 -21.14 -11.57
CA THR A 217 8.54 -19.83 -11.49
C THR A 217 7.36 -19.70 -12.45
N VAL A 218 6.46 -18.80 -12.08
CA VAL A 218 5.37 -18.31 -12.91
C VAL A 218 5.57 -16.83 -13.14
N GLU A 219 5.06 -16.32 -14.26
CA GLU A 219 5.03 -14.90 -14.55
C GLU A 219 3.59 -14.39 -14.66
N SER A 220 3.38 -13.13 -14.26
CA SER A 220 2.10 -12.44 -14.39
C SER A 220 1.88 -12.01 -15.83
N LEU A 221 0.77 -12.45 -16.41
CA LEU A 221 0.31 -12.01 -17.73
C LEU A 221 -0.56 -10.75 -17.66
N ARG A 222 -1.05 -10.41 -16.47
CA ARG A 222 -1.87 -9.21 -16.20
C ARG A 222 -1.32 -8.43 -15.01
N PRO A 223 -0.14 -7.79 -15.15
CA PRO A 223 0.44 -6.97 -14.09
C PRO A 223 -0.53 -5.85 -13.68
N GLY A 224 -0.72 -5.68 -12.38
CA GLY A 224 -1.65 -4.67 -11.85
C GLY A 224 -3.12 -5.08 -11.83
N ASP A 225 -3.49 -6.29 -12.28
CA ASP A 225 -4.86 -6.80 -12.14
C ASP A 225 -4.98 -7.76 -10.94
N LEU A 226 -6.13 -7.70 -10.26
CA LEU A 226 -6.47 -8.66 -9.21
C LEU A 226 -7.37 -9.77 -9.72
N TYR A 227 -7.05 -10.99 -9.31
CA TYR A 227 -7.95 -12.12 -9.38
C TYR A 227 -8.66 -12.28 -8.03
N PHE A 228 -9.98 -12.44 -8.05
CA PHE A 228 -10.79 -12.74 -6.87
C PHE A 228 -11.16 -14.22 -6.85
N PHE A 229 -10.89 -14.87 -5.73
CA PHE A 229 -11.17 -16.29 -5.53
C PHE A 229 -12.58 -16.49 -4.98
N ASP A 230 -13.28 -17.53 -5.45
CA ASP A 230 -14.63 -17.88 -4.95
C ASP A 230 -14.66 -18.26 -3.47
N ARG A 231 -13.52 -18.73 -2.92
CA ARG A 231 -13.38 -19.14 -1.52
C ARG A 231 -12.29 -18.34 -0.83
N SER A 232 -12.61 -17.86 0.37
CA SER A 232 -11.65 -17.16 1.21
C SER A 232 -10.65 -18.14 1.86
N PHE A 233 -9.56 -17.63 2.44
CA PHE A 233 -8.67 -18.43 3.29
C PHE A 233 -9.29 -18.80 4.65
N SER A 234 -10.46 -18.24 4.99
CA SER A 234 -11.12 -18.42 6.28
C SER A 234 -11.97 -19.70 6.34
N GLU A 235 -12.09 -20.43 5.23
CA GLU A 235 -12.88 -21.65 5.06
C GLU A 235 -12.02 -22.88 4.78
#